data_AF-A0A936TGX5-F1
#
_entry.id   AF-A0A936TGX5-F1
#
_cell.length_a   1.000
_cell.length_b   1.000
_cell.length_c   1.000
_cell.angle_alpha   90.00
_cell.angle_beta   90.00
_cell.angle_gamma   90.00
#
_symmetry.space_group_name_H-M   'P 1'
#
loop_
_entity.id
_entity.type
_entity.pdbx_description
1 polymer ?
#
loop_
_entity_poly.entity_id
_entity_poly.type
_entity_poly.pdbx_seq_one_letter_code
_entity_poly.pdbx_strand_id
1 'polypeptide(L)'
;MFSRIRPLVLAMLAVFTITPALAASHREAPLIANDPTADITDFYFFRSWQDSVKAILIMNVIPSQEAGSGPNYFNFADGVLYEIHVDNNKNNIAANIVYQIRSTTEIRQPRSAFPLSYVALPPITALDGNGTEGWLLRQSYTVTE
;
A
#
# COMPACT_ATOMS: atom_id res chain seq x y z
N MET A 1 58.17 -0.09 -7.04
CA MET A 1 57.35 0.64 -6.03
C MET A 1 55.98 1.05 -6.59
N PHE A 2 55.88 1.61 -7.80
CA PHE A 2 54.62 2.10 -8.39
C PHE A 2 53.55 1.04 -8.75
N SER A 3 53.91 -0.24 -8.95
CA SER A 3 52.94 -1.28 -9.29
C SER A 3 52.03 -1.71 -8.13
N ARG A 4 52.45 -1.49 -6.88
CA ARG A 4 51.65 -1.80 -5.68
C ARG A 4 50.71 -0.66 -5.25
N ILE A 5 50.91 0.55 -5.79
CA ILE A 5 50.11 1.74 -5.46
C ILE A 5 48.88 1.85 -6.36
N ARG A 6 48.97 1.37 -7.61
CA ARG A 6 47.86 1.33 -8.57
C ARG A 6 46.58 0.67 -8.05
N PRO A 7 46.60 -0.55 -7.48
CA PRO A 7 45.37 -1.18 -6.99
C PRO A 7 44.77 -0.42 -5.81
N LEU A 8 45.59 0.22 -4.97
CA LEU A 8 45.13 1.03 -3.84
C LEU A 8 44.43 2.31 -4.31
N VAL A 9 44.98 2.98 -5.33
CA VAL A 9 44.37 4.18 -5.92
C VAL A 9 43.04 3.84 -6.62
N LEU A 10 42.96 2.72 -7.35
CA LEU A 10 41.69 2.27 -7.93
C LEU A 10 40.65 1.91 -6.87
N ALA A 11 41.06 1.25 -5.79
CA ALA A 11 40.16 0.90 -4.69
C ALA A 11 39.64 2.16 -3.97
N MET A 12 40.48 3.17 -3.73
CA MET A 12 40.05 4.45 -3.17
C MET A 12 39.09 5.19 -4.10
N LEU A 13 39.36 5.22 -5.41
CA LEU A 13 38.48 5.89 -6.38
C LEU A 13 37.09 5.22 -6.45
N ALA A 14 37.02 3.89 -6.32
CA ALA A 14 35.75 3.15 -6.31
C ALA A 14 34.88 3.45 -5.06
N VAL A 15 35.49 3.80 -3.92
CA VAL A 15 34.75 4.21 -2.71
C VAL A 15 34.13 5.60 -2.89
N PHE A 16 34.81 6.51 -3.61
CA PHE A 16 34.29 7.86 -3.87
C PHE A 16 33.17 7.91 -4.92
N THR A 17 32.93 6.84 -5.68
CA THR A 17 31.81 6.74 -6.62
C THR A 17 30.52 6.20 -6.01
N ILE A 18 30.52 5.85 -4.72
CA ILE A 18 29.31 5.38 -4.02
C ILE A 18 28.47 6.61 -3.66
N THR A 19 27.59 7.03 -4.57
CA THR A 19 26.52 7.97 -4.22
C THR A 19 25.51 7.23 -3.34
N PRO A 20 25.12 7.76 -2.17
CA PRO A 20 24.01 7.18 -1.42
C PRO A 20 22.77 7.18 -2.32
N ALA A 21 22.15 6.01 -2.50
CA ALA A 21 20.83 5.95 -3.09
C ALA A 21 19.87 6.61 -2.09
N LEU A 22 19.41 7.82 -2.42
CA LEU A 22 18.28 8.42 -1.71
C LEU A 22 17.06 7.62 -2.14
N ALA A 23 16.52 6.80 -1.24
CA ALA A 23 15.22 6.18 -1.47
C ALA A 23 14.19 7.31 -1.61
N ALA A 24 13.44 7.30 -2.71
CA ALA A 24 12.33 8.22 -2.89
C ALA A 24 11.23 7.89 -1.87
N SER A 25 10.71 8.89 -1.17
CA SER A 25 9.53 8.72 -0.33
C SER A 25 8.28 8.98 -1.19
N HIS A 26 7.35 8.03 -1.23
CA HIS A 26 6.09 8.17 -2.00
C HIS A 26 5.21 9.33 -1.49
N ARG A 27 5.40 9.73 -0.23
CA ARG A 27 4.73 10.88 0.40
C ARG A 27 5.20 12.25 -0.10
N GLU A 28 6.19 12.30 -0.99
CA GLU A 28 6.78 13.56 -1.52
C GLU A 28 6.09 14.09 -2.78
N ALA A 29 5.14 13.35 -3.37
CA ALA A 29 4.31 13.89 -4.43
C ALA A 29 3.45 15.05 -3.89
N PRO A 30 3.51 16.27 -4.45
CA PRO A 30 2.90 17.46 -3.86
C PRO A 30 1.40 17.37 -3.55
N LEU A 31 0.65 16.58 -4.32
CA LEU A 31 -0.79 16.37 -4.10
C LEU A 31 -1.07 15.27 -3.07
N ILE A 32 -0.22 14.24 -2.99
CA ILE A 32 -0.36 13.15 -2.01
C ILE A 32 -0.12 13.65 -0.59
N ALA A 33 0.70 14.68 -0.40
CA ALA A 33 0.84 15.34 0.89
C ALA A 33 -0.50 15.91 1.43
N ASN A 34 -1.42 16.31 0.53
CA ASN A 34 -2.75 16.82 0.86
C ASN A 34 -3.84 15.74 0.85
N ASP A 35 -3.59 14.59 0.23
CA ASP A 35 -4.45 13.40 0.25
C ASP A 35 -3.61 12.15 0.59
N PRO A 36 -3.25 11.97 1.87
CA PRO A 36 -2.43 10.83 2.28
C PRO A 36 -3.16 9.50 2.12
N THR A 37 -4.49 9.51 1.93
CA THR A 37 -5.24 8.28 1.68
C THR A 37 -5.06 7.78 0.25
N ALA A 38 -4.72 8.65 -0.70
CA ALA A 38 -4.36 8.28 -2.06
C ALA A 38 -2.89 7.83 -2.23
N ASP A 39 -2.11 7.76 -1.14
CA ASP A 39 -0.68 7.42 -1.18
C ASP A 39 -0.47 5.93 -1.45
N ILE A 40 -0.21 5.58 -2.72
CA ILE A 40 0.25 4.24 -3.11
C ILE A 40 1.74 4.14 -2.77
N THR A 41 2.07 3.37 -1.74
CA THR A 41 3.43 3.30 -1.20
C THR A 41 4.32 2.32 -1.95
N ASP A 42 3.76 1.23 -2.48
CA ASP A 42 4.48 0.23 -3.24
C ASP A 42 3.54 -0.54 -4.18
N PHE A 43 4.10 -1.10 -5.25
CA PHE A 43 3.41 -2.03 -6.14
C PHE A 43 4.28 -3.25 -6.42
N TYR A 44 3.70 -4.44 -6.28
CA TYR A 44 4.37 -5.71 -6.52
C TYR A 44 3.67 -6.46 -7.64
N PHE A 45 4.47 -7.00 -8.56
CA PHE A 45 3.98 -7.86 -9.63
C PHE A 45 4.89 -9.06 -9.77
N PHE A 46 4.32 -10.25 -9.58
CA PHE A 46 5.04 -11.51 -9.71
C PHE A 46 4.10 -12.62 -10.17
N ARG A 47 4.68 -13.68 -10.74
CA ARG A 47 3.93 -14.89 -11.10
C ARG A 47 3.59 -15.67 -9.84
N SER A 48 2.38 -16.20 -9.74
CA SER A 48 2.00 -17.02 -8.59
C SER A 48 2.88 -18.26 -8.47
N TRP A 49 3.38 -18.48 -7.26
CA TRP A 49 4.10 -19.67 -6.82
C TRP A 49 3.21 -20.92 -6.69
N GLN A 50 1.88 -20.75 -6.55
CA GLN A 50 0.92 -21.84 -6.46
C GLN A 50 0.31 -22.20 -7.82
N ASP A 51 0.25 -21.25 -8.74
CA ASP A 51 -0.35 -21.41 -10.06
C ASP A 51 0.40 -20.59 -11.11
N SER A 52 1.18 -21.27 -11.95
CA SER A 52 2.04 -20.60 -12.92
C SER A 52 1.29 -19.87 -14.04
N VAL A 53 -0.02 -20.07 -14.22
CA VAL A 53 -0.79 -19.31 -15.21
C VAL A 53 -1.34 -17.99 -14.67
N LYS A 54 -1.17 -17.72 -13.36
CA LYS A 54 -1.67 -16.50 -12.71
C LYS A 54 -0.56 -15.49 -12.44
N ALA A 55 -0.89 -14.23 -12.67
CA ALA A 55 -0.17 -13.07 -12.16
C ALA A 55 -0.75 -12.65 -10.80
N ILE A 56 0.11 -12.23 -9.88
CA ILE A 56 -0.26 -11.61 -8.62
C ILE A 56 0.15 -10.14 -8.68
N LEU A 57 -0.82 -9.27 -8.41
CA LEU A 57 -0.65 -7.82 -8.37
C LEU A 57 -1.01 -7.38 -6.94
N ILE A 58 -0.13 -6.64 -6.28
CA ILE A 58 -0.34 -6.13 -4.92
C ILE A 58 -0.06 -4.64 -4.94
N MET A 59 -0.99 -3.85 -4.42
CA MET A 59 -0.83 -2.41 -4.20
C MET A 59 -0.88 -2.15 -2.70
N ASN A 60 0.17 -1.56 -2.16
CA ASN A 60 0.17 -1.05 -0.80
C ASN A 60 -0.28 0.40 -0.81
N VAL A 61 -1.12 0.77 0.15
CA VAL A 61 -1.62 2.14 0.33
C VAL A 61 -1.52 2.49 1.80
N ILE A 62 -1.17 3.74 2.10
CA ILE A 62 -0.96 4.27 3.46
C ILE A 62 0.26 3.62 4.14
N PRO A 63 1.36 4.37 4.35
CA PRO A 63 2.56 3.82 4.98
C PRO A 63 2.40 3.62 6.49
N SER A 64 3.35 2.90 7.10
CA SER A 64 3.61 2.91 8.55
C SER A 64 2.46 2.50 9.48
N GLN A 65 1.66 1.52 9.05
CA GLN A 65 0.61 0.91 9.87
C GLN A 65 1.09 -0.35 10.63
N GLU A 66 2.33 -0.36 11.13
CA GLU A 66 2.80 -1.45 11.99
C GLU A 66 2.05 -1.53 13.33
N ALA A 67 2.10 -2.70 13.98
CA ALA A 67 1.38 -2.93 15.24
C ALA A 67 1.76 -1.95 16.39
N GLY A 68 2.94 -1.33 16.33
CA GLY A 68 3.38 -0.31 17.28
C GLY A 68 2.77 1.09 17.05
N SER A 69 2.16 1.34 15.90
CA SER A 69 1.58 2.64 15.51
C SER A 69 0.26 2.95 16.22
N GLY A 70 -0.27 1.99 16.99
CA GLY A 70 -1.49 2.18 17.77
C GLY A 70 -1.43 3.41 18.69
N PRO A 71 -2.50 4.21 18.77
CA PRO A 71 -3.83 3.99 18.19
C PRO A 71 -4.02 4.57 16.76
N ASN A 72 -2.96 5.01 16.09
CA ASN A 72 -3.05 5.73 14.81
C ASN A 72 -3.10 4.75 13.61
N TYR A 73 -4.25 4.12 13.41
CA TYR A 73 -4.55 3.31 12.23
C TYR A 73 -5.52 4.06 11.31
N PHE A 74 -5.22 4.07 10.02
CA PHE A 74 -5.98 4.81 9.03
C PHE A 74 -6.73 3.85 8.11
N ASN A 75 -7.95 4.23 7.75
CA ASN A 75 -8.77 3.46 6.81
C ASN A 75 -8.55 3.96 5.38
N PHE A 76 -8.92 3.14 4.39
CA PHE A 76 -9.04 3.63 3.03
C PHE A 76 -10.11 4.72 2.96
N ALA A 77 -9.92 5.74 2.13
CA ALA A 77 -10.96 6.74 1.91
C ALA A 77 -11.99 6.28 0.88
N ASP A 78 -13.27 6.52 1.17
CA ASP A 78 -14.37 6.25 0.25
C ASP A 78 -14.31 7.12 -1.02
N GLY A 79 -13.62 8.27 -0.94
CA GLY A 79 -13.44 9.21 -2.04
C GLY A 79 -12.31 8.86 -3.01
N VAL A 80 -11.49 7.85 -2.71
CA VAL A 80 -10.33 7.48 -3.54
C VAL A 80 -10.68 6.29 -4.44
N LEU A 81 -10.33 6.41 -5.72
CA LEU A 81 -10.35 5.32 -6.68
C LEU A 81 -8.91 4.86 -6.91
N TYR A 82 -8.61 3.63 -6.53
CA TYR A 82 -7.31 3.02 -6.86
C TYR A 82 -7.44 2.24 -8.16
N GLU A 83 -6.44 2.37 -9.02
CA GLU A 83 -6.44 1.70 -10.31
C GLU A 83 -5.12 0.96 -10.57
N ILE A 84 -5.23 -0.26 -11.12
CA ILE A 84 -4.09 -1.00 -11.64
C ILE A 84 -4.26 -1.11 -13.15
N HIS A 85 -3.36 -0.44 -13.88
CA HIS A 85 -3.38 -0.38 -15.34
C HIS A 85 -2.45 -1.44 -15.90
N VAL A 86 -2.96 -2.34 -16.74
CA VAL A 86 -2.19 -3.40 -17.38
C VAL A 86 -2.19 -3.20 -18.89
N ASP A 87 -1.00 -2.99 -19.47
CA ASP A 87 -0.77 -3.09 -20.92
C ASP A 87 -0.18 -4.49 -21.21
N ASN A 88 -0.93 -5.29 -21.96
CA ASN A 88 -0.55 -6.65 -22.32
C ASN A 88 -0.46 -6.89 -23.84
N ASN A 89 -0.70 -5.87 -24.66
CA ASN A 89 -0.70 -5.98 -26.12
C ASN A 89 0.40 -5.16 -26.79
N LYS A 90 1.18 -4.37 -26.03
CA LYS A 90 2.36 -3.62 -26.50
C LYS A 90 2.03 -2.61 -27.60
N ASN A 91 0.79 -2.13 -27.66
CA ASN A 91 0.38 -1.13 -28.65
C ASN A 91 0.76 0.31 -28.23
N ASN A 92 1.41 0.48 -27.07
CA ASN A 92 1.80 1.77 -26.51
C ASN A 92 0.61 2.70 -26.22
N ILE A 93 -0.59 2.12 -26.09
CA ILE A 93 -1.79 2.74 -25.55
C ILE A 93 -1.91 2.19 -24.13
N ALA A 94 -1.80 3.08 -23.15
CA ALA A 94 -1.91 2.70 -21.76
C ALA A 94 -3.23 1.95 -21.50
N ALA A 95 -3.19 1.00 -20.56
CA ALA A 95 -4.36 0.39 -19.95
C ALA A 95 -5.27 -0.42 -20.90
N ASN A 96 -4.83 -1.63 -21.28
CA ASN A 96 -5.72 -2.58 -21.96
C ASN A 96 -6.72 -3.22 -20.98
N ILE A 97 -6.31 -3.38 -19.72
CA ILE A 97 -7.13 -3.90 -18.62
C ILE A 97 -6.93 -2.93 -17.44
N VAL A 98 -8.02 -2.53 -16.76
CA VAL A 98 -7.98 -1.61 -15.62
C VAL A 98 -8.71 -2.21 -14.45
N TYR A 99 -8.00 -2.64 -13.41
CA TYR A 99 -8.66 -3.01 -12.16
C TYR A 99 -8.91 -1.77 -11.32
N GLN A 100 -10.17 -1.50 -11.01
CA GLN A 100 -10.62 -0.40 -10.18
C GLN A 100 -11.04 -0.91 -8.80
N ILE A 101 -10.52 -0.29 -7.74
CA ILE A 101 -10.83 -0.62 -6.36
C ILE A 101 -11.48 0.59 -5.69
N ARG A 102 -12.67 0.38 -5.12
CA ARG A 102 -13.38 1.38 -4.31
C ARG A 102 -13.72 0.81 -2.96
N SER A 103 -13.49 1.61 -1.91
CA SER A 103 -13.87 1.28 -0.55
C SER A 103 -15.17 1.99 -0.16
N THR A 104 -15.90 1.41 0.78
CA THR A 104 -17.07 2.02 1.40
C THR A 104 -17.03 1.77 2.89
N THR A 105 -17.19 2.84 3.65
CA THR A 105 -17.15 2.84 5.10
C THR A 105 -18.57 2.88 5.67
N GLU A 106 -18.92 1.85 6.43
CA GLU A 106 -20.14 1.78 7.22
C GLU A 106 -19.80 2.10 8.67
N ILE A 107 -20.35 3.20 9.19
CA ILE A 107 -20.26 3.54 10.61
C ILE A 107 -21.45 2.90 11.33
N ARG A 108 -21.18 1.97 12.25
CA ARG A 108 -22.17 1.20 13.00
C ARG A 108 -22.16 1.64 14.47
N GLN A 109 -22.79 2.77 14.78
CA GLN A 109 -22.77 3.32 16.13
C GLN A 109 -23.74 2.60 17.08
N PRO A 110 -23.33 2.32 18.33
CA PRO A 110 -24.13 2.68 19.48
C PRO A 110 -23.86 4.15 19.81
N ARG A 111 -24.93 4.94 20.04
CA ARG A 111 -24.97 6.41 20.23
C ARG A 111 -23.96 7.05 21.20
N SER A 112 -23.11 6.29 21.89
CA SER A 112 -22.20 6.70 22.96
C SER A 112 -20.71 6.44 22.73
N ALA A 113 -20.30 5.82 21.62
CA ALA A 113 -18.89 5.52 21.33
C ALA A 113 -18.42 6.18 20.02
N PHE A 114 -17.18 6.69 20.02
CA PHE A 114 -16.52 7.11 18.77
C PHE A 114 -16.21 5.86 17.92
N PRO A 115 -16.50 5.87 16.61
CA PRO A 115 -16.35 4.70 15.75
C PRO A 115 -14.88 4.48 15.37
N LEU A 116 -14.13 3.92 16.32
CA LEU A 116 -12.72 3.57 16.14
C LEU A 116 -12.61 2.19 15.49
N SER A 117 -11.84 2.10 14.39
CA SER A 117 -11.66 0.84 13.63
C SER A 117 -10.94 -0.27 14.40
N TYR A 118 -10.23 0.09 15.48
CA TYR A 118 -9.43 -0.80 16.32
C TYR A 118 -10.06 -1.09 17.69
N VAL A 119 -11.33 -0.68 17.91
CA VAL A 119 -12.05 -0.92 19.17
C VAL A 119 -13.25 -1.84 18.92
N ALA A 120 -13.32 -2.93 19.69
CA ALA A 120 -14.42 -3.89 19.65
C ALA A 120 -15.22 -3.85 20.96
N LEU A 121 -16.37 -3.17 20.96
CA LEU A 121 -17.27 -3.08 22.12
C LEU A 121 -18.72 -3.30 21.69
N PRO A 122 -19.35 -4.45 21.99
CA PRO A 122 -18.81 -5.64 22.70
C PRO A 122 -17.71 -6.38 21.89
N PRO A 123 -17.07 -7.43 22.44
CA PRO A 123 -16.16 -8.25 21.65
C PRO A 123 -16.83 -8.78 20.37
N ILE A 124 -16.08 -8.73 19.26
CA ILE A 124 -16.51 -9.33 17.99
C ILE A 124 -16.36 -10.85 18.12
N THR A 125 -17.47 -11.57 17.93
CA THR A 125 -17.50 -13.04 18.02
C THR A 125 -17.88 -13.72 16.71
N ALA A 126 -18.30 -12.94 15.71
CA ALA A 126 -18.62 -13.41 14.37
C ALA A 126 -18.20 -12.39 13.30
N LEU A 127 -18.01 -12.86 12.06
CA LEU A 127 -17.72 -12.00 10.90
C LEU A 127 -19.00 -11.48 10.23
N ASP A 128 -20.14 -12.12 10.47
CA ASP A 128 -21.45 -11.82 9.92
C ASP A 128 -22.58 -12.16 10.92
N GLY A 129 -23.76 -11.56 10.74
CA GLY A 129 -24.94 -11.81 11.58
C GLY A 129 -24.79 -11.39 13.05
N ASN A 130 -25.34 -12.21 13.96
CA ASN A 130 -25.24 -12.01 15.41
C ASN A 130 -23.79 -12.22 15.88
N GLY A 131 -23.28 -11.35 16.76
CA GLY A 131 -21.88 -11.36 17.19
C GLY A 131 -21.01 -10.33 16.46
N THR A 132 -21.60 -9.55 15.55
CA THR A 132 -20.95 -8.45 14.81
C THR A 132 -21.12 -7.09 15.48
N GLU A 133 -21.78 -7.01 16.62
CA GLU A 133 -22.19 -5.76 17.27
C GLU A 133 -20.97 -4.94 17.74
N GLY A 134 -19.83 -5.60 17.93
CA GLY A 134 -18.55 -4.97 18.25
C GLY A 134 -17.88 -4.20 17.13
N TRP A 135 -18.27 -4.42 15.87
CA TRP A 135 -17.72 -3.68 14.72
C TRP A 135 -18.35 -2.29 14.66
N LEU A 136 -17.73 -1.32 15.34
CA LEU A 136 -18.19 0.08 15.34
C LEU A 136 -18.01 0.78 13.99
N LEU A 137 -17.04 0.31 13.21
CA LEU A 137 -16.76 0.70 11.84
C LEU A 137 -16.48 -0.56 11.04
N ARG A 138 -17.10 -0.67 9.86
CA ARG A 138 -16.84 -1.73 8.90
C ARG A 138 -16.46 -1.10 7.57
N GLN A 139 -15.37 -1.56 6.96
CA GLN A 139 -15.00 -1.17 5.61
C GLN A 139 -15.14 -2.37 4.67
N SER A 140 -15.74 -2.13 3.52
CA SER A 140 -15.85 -3.08 2.42
C SER A 140 -15.24 -2.48 1.16
N TYR A 141 -14.90 -3.32 0.20
CA TYR A 141 -14.39 -2.86 -1.09
C TYR A 141 -15.00 -3.66 -2.24
N THR A 142 -15.04 -3.02 -3.41
CA THR A 142 -15.32 -3.68 -4.69
C THR A 142 -14.09 -3.66 -5.58
N VAL A 143 -13.99 -4.65 -6.46
CA VAL A 143 -13.00 -4.69 -7.54
C VAL A 143 -13.75 -4.88 -8.85
N THR A 144 -13.54 -3.98 -9.81
CA THR A 144 -14.09 -4.08 -11.17
C THR A 144 -12.95 -4.04 -12.18
N GLU A 145 -13.15 -4.69 -13.32
CA GLU A 145 -12.26 -4.61 -14.51
C GLU A 145 -12.85 -3.69 -15.57
#